data_AF-A0A4Y2WPC9-F1
#
_entry.id   AF-A0A4Y2WPC9-F1
#
_cell.length_a   1.000
_cell.length_b   1.000
_cell.length_c   1.000
_cell.angle_alpha   90.00
_cell.angle_beta   90.00
_cell.angle_gamma   90.00
#
_symmetry.space_group_name_H-M   'P 1'
#
loop_
_entity.id
_entity.type
_entity.pdbx_description
1 polymer ?
#
loop_
_entity_poly.entity_id
_entity_poly.type
_entity_poly.pdbx_seq_one_letter_code
_entity_poly.pdbx_strand_id
1 'polypeptide(L)'
;MTQSAFLANQCTWKVLEEENNSDHQYLKINLHTNTDTYSYLQLKTEFGGHSSFIKNFRSHVNIIYTAIVQVESKQDLDQATEKLQKTIFNSCLYSYKIKGVASSP
;
A
#
# COMPACT_ATOMS: atom_id res chain seq x y z
N MET A 1 0.68 -12.14 -31.06
CA MET A 1 0.49 -13.12 -29.97
C MET A 1 -0.62 -12.59 -29.07
N THR A 2 -1.67 -13.36 -28.83
CA THR A 2 -2.82 -12.95 -28.01
C THR A 2 -2.41 -12.84 -26.54
N GLN A 3 -2.93 -11.83 -25.82
CA GLN A 3 -2.59 -11.54 -24.42
C GLN A 3 -2.83 -12.72 -23.46
N SER A 4 -3.72 -13.64 -23.82
CA SER A 4 -3.95 -14.90 -23.10
C SER A 4 -2.75 -15.85 -23.11
N ALA A 5 -1.99 -15.90 -24.21
CA ALA A 5 -0.80 -16.75 -24.32
C ALA A 5 0.38 -16.21 -23.49
N PHE A 6 0.44 -14.88 -23.29
CA PHE A 6 1.44 -14.25 -22.44
C PHE A 6 1.26 -14.61 -20.96
N LEU A 7 0.01 -14.53 -20.46
CA LEU A 7 -0.29 -14.88 -19.06
C LEU A 7 -0.10 -16.37 -18.78
N ALA A 8 -0.47 -17.24 -19.72
CA ALA A 8 -0.26 -18.68 -19.61
C ALA A 8 1.23 -19.04 -19.47
N ASN A 9 2.11 -18.35 -20.20
CA ASN A 9 3.55 -18.57 -20.15
C ASN A 9 4.23 -18.02 -18.87
N GLN A 10 3.55 -17.16 -18.10
CA GLN A 10 4.05 -16.62 -16.83
C GLN A 10 3.44 -17.32 -15.60
N CYS A 11 2.52 -18.25 -15.82
CA CYS A 11 1.79 -18.94 -14.76
C CYS A 11 2.30 -20.37 -14.60
N THR A 12 2.81 -20.73 -13.43
CA THR A 12 3.07 -22.13 -13.06
C THR A 12 2.11 -22.55 -11.97
N TRP A 13 1.65 -23.80 -12.00
CA TRP A 13 0.82 -24.34 -10.94
C TRP A 13 1.28 -25.73 -10.53
N LYS A 14 1.09 -26.06 -9.25
CA LYS A 14 1.27 -27.41 -8.73
C LYS A 14 0.21 -27.70 -7.68
N VAL A 15 -0.29 -28.93 -7.66
CA VAL A 15 -1.04 -29.43 -6.52
C VAL A 15 -0.05 -29.63 -5.37
N LEU A 16 -0.34 -29.07 -4.20
CA LEU A 16 0.47 -29.31 -3.03
C LEU A 16 0.06 -30.66 -2.44
N GLU A 17 0.90 -31.67 -2.66
CA GLU A 17 0.76 -33.00 -2.08
C GLU A 17 1.34 -33.10 -0.66
N GLU A 18 1.83 -32.00 -0.10
CA GLU A 18 2.35 -31.98 1.26
C GLU A 18 1.23 -32.23 2.27
N GLU A 19 1.41 -33.28 3.06
CA GLU A 19 0.51 -33.69 4.13
C GLU A 19 0.37 -32.54 5.13
N ASN A 20 -0.81 -31.94 5.11
CA ASN A 20 -1.19 -30.90 6.05
C ASN A 20 -2.51 -31.34 6.71
N ASN A 21 -2.78 -30.85 7.92
CA ASN A 21 -3.95 -31.27 8.70
C ASN A 21 -5.29 -30.74 8.13
N SER A 22 -5.30 -30.24 6.88
CA SER A 22 -6.50 -29.83 6.16
C SER A 22 -6.92 -30.96 5.21
N ASP A 23 -8.20 -31.27 5.23
CA ASP A 23 -8.91 -32.22 4.38
C ASP A 23 -9.14 -31.70 2.94
N HIS A 24 -8.39 -30.66 2.53
CA HIS A 24 -8.48 -30.03 1.22
C HIS A 24 -7.12 -29.99 0.52
N GLN A 25 -7.06 -30.52 -0.70
CA GLN A 25 -5.89 -30.38 -1.57
C GLN A 25 -5.79 -28.92 -2.04
N TYR A 26 -4.66 -28.26 -1.76
CA TYR A 26 -4.43 -26.88 -2.16
C TYR A 26 -3.72 -26.81 -3.51
N LEU A 27 -4.28 -26.00 -4.43
CA LEU A 27 -3.64 -25.67 -5.69
C LEU A 27 -2.75 -24.43 -5.50
N LYS A 28 -1.43 -24.58 -5.64
CA LYS A 28 -0.50 -23.44 -5.64
C LYS A 28 -0.31 -22.93 -7.05
N ILE A 29 -0.77 -21.71 -7.33
CA ILE A 29 -0.56 -21.01 -8.60
C ILE A 29 0.46 -19.89 -8.35
N ASN A 30 1.56 -19.86 -9.11
CA ASN A 30 2.56 -18.79 -9.09
C ASN A 30 2.50 -18.04 -10.42
N LEU A 31 2.29 -16.73 -10.36
CA LEU A 31 2.25 -15.86 -11.54
C LEU A 31 3.49 -14.95 -11.53
N HIS A 32 4.42 -15.19 -12.44
CA HIS A 32 5.66 -14.40 -12.61
C HIS A 32 5.36 -13.14 -13.41
N THR A 33 4.69 -12.18 -12.78
CA THR A 33 4.42 -10.87 -13.37
C THR A 33 5.50 -9.88 -12.95
N ASN A 34 5.98 -9.05 -13.88
CA ASN A 34 6.76 -7.84 -13.57
C ASN A 34 5.85 -6.72 -13.02
N THR A 35 4.83 -7.08 -12.24
CA THR A 35 4.06 -6.09 -11.50
C THR A 35 4.76 -5.91 -10.17
N ASP A 36 5.25 -4.70 -9.93
CA ASP A 36 5.70 -4.29 -8.61
C ASP A 36 4.58 -4.58 -7.61
N THR A 37 4.75 -5.62 -6.80
CA THR A 37 3.89 -5.88 -5.65
C THR A 37 4.13 -4.74 -4.66
N TYR A 38 3.36 -3.67 -4.77
CA TYR A 38 3.35 -2.59 -3.79
C TYR A 38 2.74 -3.14 -2.50
N SER A 39 3.59 -3.62 -1.61
CA SER A 39 3.21 -3.91 -0.23
C SER A 39 2.87 -2.59 0.45
N TYR A 40 1.59 -2.23 0.50
CA TYR A 40 1.16 -1.06 1.26
C TYR A 40 1.43 -1.29 2.75
N LEU A 41 2.04 -0.30 3.39
CA LEU A 41 2.33 -0.33 4.81
C LEU A 41 1.03 -0.45 5.61
N GLN A 42 0.85 -1.56 6.33
CA GLN A 42 -0.29 -1.74 7.21
C GLN A 42 -0.01 -1.04 8.56
N LEU A 43 -0.84 -0.05 8.89
CA LEU A 43 -0.77 0.69 10.14
C LEU A 43 -1.80 0.17 11.14
N LYS A 44 -1.42 0.06 12.41
CA LYS A 44 -2.33 -0.29 13.50
C LYS A 44 -3.16 0.93 13.89
N THR A 45 -4.48 0.81 13.80
CA THR A 45 -5.43 1.90 14.11
C THR A 45 -5.94 1.87 15.57
N GLU A 46 -5.53 0.91 16.38
CA GLU A 46 -5.99 0.77 17.77
C GLU A 46 -5.40 1.85 18.71
N PHE A 47 -6.20 2.26 19.70
CA PHE A 47 -5.87 3.15 20.84
C PHE A 47 -5.37 4.57 20.51
N GLY A 48 -6.29 5.48 20.16
CA GLY A 48 -6.03 6.93 20.23
C GLY A 48 -5.13 7.52 19.13
N GLY A 49 -4.52 6.70 18.27
CA GLY A 49 -3.72 7.14 17.13
C GLY A 49 -4.47 8.09 16.20
N HIS A 50 -5.79 7.93 16.06
CA HIS A 50 -6.60 8.82 15.24
C HIS A 50 -6.67 10.27 15.76
N SER A 51 -6.75 10.46 17.08
CA SER A 51 -6.73 11.80 17.68
C SER A 51 -5.37 12.48 17.48
N SER A 52 -4.28 11.72 17.64
CA SER A 52 -2.92 12.17 17.33
C SER A 52 -2.79 12.56 15.86
N PHE A 53 -3.33 11.74 14.95
CA PHE A 53 -3.31 11.98 13.51
C PHE A 53 -4.05 13.28 13.18
N ILE A 54 -5.27 13.46 13.68
CA ILE A 54 -6.04 14.68 13.43
C ILE A 54 -5.27 15.90 13.94
N LYS A 55 -4.74 15.86 15.17
CA LYS A 55 -3.98 16.98 15.74
C LYS A 55 -2.75 17.32 14.90
N ASN A 56 -1.98 16.31 14.47
CA ASN A 56 -0.78 16.48 13.66
C ASN A 56 -1.11 16.94 12.23
N PHE A 57 -2.07 16.29 11.56
CA PHE A 57 -2.44 16.63 10.18
C PHE A 57 -3.04 18.04 10.10
N ARG A 58 -3.85 18.44 11.09
CA ARG A 58 -4.52 19.75 11.13
C ARG A 58 -3.54 20.92 11.11
N SER A 59 -2.33 20.78 11.65
CA SER A 59 -1.30 21.84 11.56
C SER A 59 -0.77 22.05 10.14
N HIS A 60 -0.97 21.09 9.23
CA HIS A 60 -0.52 21.14 7.85
C HIS A 60 -1.62 21.52 6.85
N VAL A 61 -2.89 21.45 7.26
CA VAL A 61 -4.06 21.69 6.38
C VAL A 61 -3.97 23.03 5.66
N ASN A 62 -3.61 24.12 6.36
CA ASN A 62 -3.54 25.43 5.73
C ASN A 62 -2.43 25.50 4.66
N ILE A 63 -1.28 24.86 4.91
CA ILE A 63 -0.16 24.82 3.97
C ILE A 63 -0.54 24.06 2.69
N ILE A 64 -1.26 22.95 2.85
CA ILE A 64 -1.75 22.15 1.71
C ILE A 64 -2.83 22.92 0.95
N TYR A 65 -3.77 23.53 1.68
CA TYR A 65 -4.83 24.34 1.08
C TYR A 65 -4.25 25.46 0.22
N THR A 66 -3.28 26.22 0.74
CA THR A 66 -2.59 27.26 -0.04
C THR A 66 -1.90 26.69 -1.28
N ALA A 67 -1.21 25.55 -1.15
CA ALA A 67 -0.56 24.92 -2.29
C ALA A 67 -1.55 24.49 -3.39
N ILE A 68 -2.76 24.06 -3.03
CA ILE A 68 -3.81 23.70 -3.99
C ILE A 68 -4.40 24.95 -4.66
N VAL A 69 -4.65 26.01 -3.90
CA VAL A 69 -5.25 27.25 -4.43
C VAL A 69 -4.29 28.00 -5.37
N GLN A 70 -2.98 27.84 -5.19
CA GLN A 70 -1.93 28.48 -6.00
C GLN A 70 -1.53 27.68 -7.26
N VAL A 71 -2.24 26.59 -7.58
CA VAL A 71 -1.93 25.79 -8.77
C VAL A 71 -2.26 26.59 -10.03
N GLU A 72 -1.24 26.86 -10.85
CA GLU A 72 -1.40 27.53 -12.16
C GLU A 72 -0.93 26.65 -13.32
N SER A 73 -0.15 25.60 -13.04
CA SER A 73 0.36 24.66 -14.02
C SER A 73 0.16 23.21 -13.61
N LYS A 74 0.32 22.29 -14.57
CA LYS A 74 0.36 20.84 -14.30
C LYS A 74 1.48 20.48 -13.31
N GLN A 75 2.62 21.14 -13.40
CA GLN A 75 3.74 20.90 -12.50
C GLN A 75 3.37 21.29 -11.06
N ASP A 76 2.69 22.42 -10.87
CA ASP A 76 2.22 22.85 -9.54
C ASP A 76 1.19 21.86 -8.97
N LEU A 77 0.32 21.33 -9.84
CA LEU A 77 -0.65 20.31 -9.46
C LEU A 77 0.03 19.02 -8.99
N ASP A 78 1.05 18.55 -9.72
CA ASP A 78 1.82 17.37 -9.36
C ASP A 78 2.53 17.57 -8.02
N GLN A 79 3.13 18.75 -7.80
CA GLN A 79 3.79 19.12 -6.54
C GLN A 79 2.82 19.24 -5.37
N ALA A 80 1.65 19.86 -5.57
CA ALA A 80 0.63 19.97 -4.53
C ALA A 80 0.08 18.60 -4.14
N THR A 81 -0.10 17.71 -5.12
CA THR A 81 -0.54 16.32 -4.91
C THR A 81 0.50 15.52 -4.15
N GLU A 82 1.77 15.59 -4.56
CA GLU A 82 2.87 14.92 -3.87
C GLU A 82 3.00 15.40 -2.42
N LYS A 83 2.88 16.72 -2.21
CA LYS A 83 2.92 17.32 -0.87
C LYS A 83 1.78 16.81 0.02
N LEU A 84 0.54 16.79 -0.47
CA LEU A 84 -0.61 16.25 0.24
C LEU A 84 -0.38 14.78 0.62
N GLN A 85 0.04 13.95 -0.34
CA GLN A 85 0.27 12.52 -0.14
C GLN A 85 1.37 12.28 0.91
N LYS A 86 2.51 12.97 0.79
CA LYS A 86 3.61 12.88 1.77
C LYS A 86 3.18 13.34 3.15
N THR A 87 2.41 14.42 3.26
CA THR A 87 1.91 14.89 4.56
C THR A 87 0.97 13.88 5.19
N ILE A 88 0.02 13.31 4.44
CA ILE A 88 -0.86 12.25 4.95
C ILE A 88 -0.02 11.07 5.44
N PHE A 89 0.92 10.59 4.62
CA PHE A 89 1.74 9.44 4.95
C PHE A 89 2.60 9.68 6.20
N ASN A 90 3.26 10.83 6.30
CA ASN A 90 4.07 11.19 7.45
C ASN A 90 3.24 11.38 8.73
N SER A 91 2.06 12.01 8.63
CA SER A 91 1.12 12.12 9.76
C SER A 91 0.63 10.74 10.22
N CYS A 92 0.41 9.82 9.29
CA CYS A 92 0.06 8.44 9.60
C CYS A 92 1.22 7.71 10.31
N LEU A 93 2.46 7.81 9.82
CA LEU A 93 3.63 7.22 10.48
C LEU A 93 3.89 7.80 11.87
N TYR A 94 3.63 9.09 12.06
CA TYR A 94 3.75 9.77 13.35
C TYR A 94 2.73 9.24 14.37
N SER A 95 1.52 8.92 13.92
CA SER A 95 0.39 8.65 14.80
C SER A 95 0.06 7.18 15.00
N TYR A 96 0.46 6.31 14.08
CA TYR A 96 0.13 4.88 14.11
C TYR A 96 1.38 4.02 14.21
N LYS A 97 1.27 2.89 14.90
CA LYS A 97 2.34 1.88 14.91
C LYS A 97 2.29 1.07 13.63
N ILE A 98 3.45 0.76 13.06
CA ILE A 98 3.55 -0.20 11.95
C ILE A 98 3.14 -1.57 12.46
N LYS A 99 2.23 -2.25 11.75
CA LYS A 99 1.91 -3.64 12.04
C LYS A 99 3.13 -4.46 11.67
N GLY A 100 3.81 -5.03 12.68
CA GLY A 100 4.98 -5.87 12.45
C GLY A 100 4.64 -6.92 11.41
N VAL A 101 5.41 -6.94 10.31
CA VAL A 101 5.54 -8.14 9.49
C VAL A 101 6.02 -9.21 10.46
N ALA A 102 5.29 -10.31 10.58
CA ALA A 102 5.76 -11.43 11.38
C ALA A 102 7.17 -11.78 10.87
N SER A 103 8.19 -11.55 11.70
CA SER A 103 9.50 -12.14 11.49
C SER A 103 9.28 -13.64 11.67
N SER A 104 9.26 -14.38 10.56
CA SER A 104 9.33 -15.84 10.60
C SER A 104 10.58 -16.26 11.40
N PRO A 105 10.50 -17.35 12.19
CA PRO A 105 11.63 -17.86 12.97
C PRO A 105 12.87 -18.19 12.13
#